data_AF-A0A162ZDQ2-F1
#
_entry.id   AF-A0A162ZDQ2-F1
#
_cell.length_a   1.000
_cell.length_b   1.000
_cell.length_c   1.000
_cell.angle_alpha   90.00
_cell.angle_beta   90.00
_cell.angle_gamma   90.00
#
_symmetry.space_group_name_H-M   'P 1'
#
loop_
_entity.id
_entity.type
_entity.pdbx_description
1 polymer ?
#
loop_
_entity_poly.entity_id
_entity_poly.type
_entity_poly.pdbx_seq_one_letter_code
_entity_poly.pdbx_strand_id
1 'polypeptide(L)' 'MKNPNELISPNALFLSINEVGKLFSPPISRQKIARLKKSGKLPLITIKIDERMYYYKPYTIELILELCDKDMNYDLDASL' A
#
# COMPACT_ATOMS: atom_id res chain seq x y z
N MET A 1 -23.85 0.00 -5.12
CA MET A 1 -22.52 0.18 -5.73
C MET A 1 -21.48 -0.10 -4.66
N LYS A 2 -20.47 -0.95 -4.92
CA LYS A 2 -19.37 -1.17 -3.97
C LYS A 2 -18.51 0.10 -3.90
N ASN A 3 -18.08 0.50 -2.71
CA ASN A 3 -17.22 1.67 -2.56
C ASN A 3 -15.88 1.38 -3.27
N PRO A 4 -15.40 2.23 -4.19
CA PRO A 4 -14.15 1.99 -4.90
C PRO A 4 -12.94 1.85 -3.96
N ASN A 5 -13.04 2.40 -2.75
CA ASN A 5 -11.98 2.38 -1.74
C ASN A 5 -12.08 1.20 -0.76
N GLU A 6 -13.13 0.38 -0.82
CA GLU A 6 -13.22 -0.83 0.00
C GLU A 6 -12.25 -1.91 -0.50
N LEU A 7 -11.65 -2.65 0.45
CA LEU A 7 -10.86 -3.86 0.14
C LEU A 7 -11.77 -4.90 -0.52
N ILE A 8 -11.25 -5.58 -1.53
CA ILE A 8 -12.02 -6.59 -2.27
C ILE A 8 -12.35 -7.78 -1.36
N SER A 9 -11.42 -8.14 -0.48
CA SER A 9 -11.61 -9.13 0.56
C SER A 9 -11.09 -8.60 1.91
N PRO A 10 -11.97 -8.09 2.79
CA PRO A 10 -11.57 -7.58 4.10
C PRO A 10 -10.86 -8.63 4.97
N ASN A 11 -11.13 -9.92 4.75
CA ASN A 11 -10.55 -11.02 5.54
C ASN A 11 -9.32 -11.66 4.86
N ALA A 12 -8.86 -11.15 3.72
CA ALA A 12 -7.67 -11.70 3.06
C ALA A 12 -6.41 -11.46 3.90
N LEU A 13 -5.58 -12.50 4.03
CA LEU A 13 -4.28 -12.43 4.70
C LEU A 13 -3.21 -11.75 3.84
N PHE A 14 -3.42 -11.74 2.52
CA PHE A 14 -2.51 -11.20 1.53
C PHE A 14 -3.22 -10.13 0.70
N LEU A 15 -2.50 -9.06 0.37
CA LEU A 15 -3.01 -7.94 -0.42
C LEU A 15 -2.33 -7.91 -1.79
N SER A 16 -3.10 -7.60 -2.82
CA SER A 16 -2.55 -7.15 -4.09
C SER A 16 -2.02 -5.72 -3.99
N ILE A 17 -1.15 -5.30 -4.92
CA ILE A 17 -0.66 -3.91 -4.95
C ILE A 17 -1.78 -2.86 -5.04
N ASN A 18 -2.91 -3.21 -5.67
CA ASN A 18 -4.07 -2.32 -5.76
C ASN A 18 -4.76 -2.18 -4.39
N GLU A 19 -4.82 -3.25 -3.61
CA GLU A 19 -5.39 -3.22 -2.26
C GLU A 19 -4.49 -2.47 -1.28
N VAL A 20 -3.16 -2.58 -1.43
CA VAL A 20 -2.21 -1.78 -0.66
C VAL A 20 -2.47 -0.28 -0.87
N GLY A 21 -2.73 0.16 -2.11
CA GLY A 21 -3.03 1.56 -2.41
C GLY A 21 -4.27 2.10 -1.70
N LYS A 22 -5.24 1.24 -1.40
CA LYS A 22 -6.48 1.59 -0.68
C LYS A 22 -6.28 1.77 0.82
N LEU A 23 -5.16 1.31 1.38
CA LEU A 23 -4.85 1.49 2.80
C LEU A 23 -4.41 2.92 3.15
N PHE A 24 -4.03 3.70 2.13
CA PHE A 24 -3.64 5.10 2.31
C PHE A 24 -4.86 6.01 2.33
N SER A 25 -4.77 7.13 3.04
CA SER A 25 -5.78 8.18 3.07
C SER A 25 -5.15 9.54 2.72
N PRO A 26 -5.35 10.07 1.50
CA PRO A 26 -6.16 9.49 0.41
C PRO A 26 -5.52 8.24 -0.22
N PRO A 27 -6.31 7.34 -0.84
CA PRO A 27 -5.79 6.19 -1.58
C PRO A 27 -4.80 6.60 -2.66
N ILE A 28 -3.73 5.81 -2.84
CA ILE A 28 -2.67 6.12 -3.80
C ILE A 28 -2.61 5.12 -4.96
N SER A 29 -2.12 5.58 -6.10
CA SER A 29 -2.00 4.75 -7.31
C SER A 29 -0.89 3.69 -7.18
N ARG A 30 -1.02 2.62 -7.96
CA ARG A 30 0.02 1.57 -8.09
C ARG A 30 1.40 2.13 -8.45
N GLN A 31 1.44 3.12 -9.34
CA GLN A 31 2.68 3.77 -9.79
C GLN A 31 3.36 4.50 -8.63
N LYS A 32 2.57 5.16 -7.78
CA LYS A 32 3.08 5.86 -6.60
C LYS A 32 3.65 4.90 -5.57
N ILE A 33 2.97 3.79 -5.30
CA ILE A 33 3.48 2.71 -4.43
C ILE A 33 4.82 2.18 -4.98
N ALA A 34 4.91 1.94 -6.29
CA ALA A 34 6.15 1.47 -6.92
C ALA A 34 7.29 2.50 -6.78
N ARG A 35 6.99 3.79 -6.93
CA ARG A 35 7.95 4.89 -6.71
C ARG A 35 8.45 4.92 -5.27
N LEU A 36 7.56 4.84 -4.29
CA LEU A 36 7.90 4.82 -2.86
C LEU A 36 8.72 3.58 -2.47
N LYS A 37 8.40 2.41 -3.07
CA LYS A 37 9.19 1.19 -2.89
C LYS A 37 10.59 1.34 -3.48
N LYS A 38 10.71 1.89 -4.69
CA LYS A 38 11.99 2.13 -5.35
C LYS A 38 12.85 3.15 -4.61
N SER A 39 12.25 4.18 -4.01
CA SER A 39 12.98 5.18 -3.21
C SER A 39 13.31 4.71 -1.79
N GLY A 40 12.95 3.48 -1.41
CA GLY A 40 13.17 2.94 -0.06
C GLY A 40 12.27 3.54 1.03
N LYS A 41 11.39 4.48 0.68
CA LYS A 41 10.46 5.13 1.62
C LYS A 41 9.34 4.20 2.09
N LEU A 42 8.99 3.22 1.26
CA LEU A 42 7.98 2.21 1.57
C LEU A 42 8.57 0.82 1.33
N PRO A 43 9.35 0.28 2.29
CA PRO A 43 10.10 -0.98 2.16
C PRO A 43 9.19 -2.21 2.27
N LEU A 44 8.18 -2.29 1.41
CA LEU A 44 7.22 -3.40 1.39
C LEU A 44 7.89 -4.70 0.92
N ILE A 45 7.78 -5.72 1.75
CA ILE A 45 8.23 -7.08 1.45
C ILE A 45 7.13 -7.78 0.65
N THR A 46 7.51 -8.31 -0.51
CA THR A 46 6.60 -9.05 -1.40
C THR A 46 6.83 -10.55 -1.26
N ILE A 47 5.73 -11.30 -1.30
CA ILE A 47 5.73 -12.75 -1.40
C ILE A 47 5.14 -13.12 -2.76
N LYS A 48 5.74 -14.09 -3.42
CA LYS A 48 5.21 -14.65 -4.68
C LYS A 48 4.28 -15.80 -4.33
N ILE A 49 3.03 -15.73 -4.77
CA ILE A 49 2.06 -16.82 -4.71
C ILE A 49 1.64 -17.10 -6.14
N ASP A 50 1.91 -18.32 -6.59
CA ASP A 50 1.90 -18.73 -8.00
C ASP A 50 2.80 -17.80 -8.84
N GLU A 51 2.19 -16.94 -9.66
CA GLU A 51 2.86 -15.99 -10.55
C GLU A 51 2.64 -14.53 -10.15
N ARG A 52 1.87 -14.28 -9.09
CA ARG A 52 1.49 -12.94 -8.66
C ARG A 52 2.23 -12.54 -7.39
N MET A 53 2.52 -11.25 -7.30
CA MET A 53 3.16 -10.65 -6.12
C MET A 53 2.09 -10.14 -5.18
N TYR A 54 2.20 -10.56 -3.92
CA TYR A 54 1.31 -10.16 -2.84
C TYR A 54 2.11 -9.59 -1.67
N TYR A 55 1.38 -8.95 -0.76
CA TYR A 55 1.91 -8.32 0.44
C TYR A 55 1.21 -8.89 1.66
N TYR A 56 1.97 -9.24 2.70
CA TYR A 56 1.38 -9.75 3.94
C TYR A 56 0.61 -8.63 4.65
N LYS A 57 -0.69 -8.82 4.86
CA LYS A 57 -1.60 -7.74 5.27
C LYS A 57 -1.21 -7.09 6.61
N PRO A 58 -0.99 -7.84 7.71
CA PRO A 58 -0.66 -7.23 9.01
C PRO A 58 0.61 -6.37 8.95
N TYR A 59 1.69 -6.91 8.39
CA TYR A 59 2.96 -6.19 8.23
C TYR A 59 2.81 -4.94 7.35
N THR A 60 2.03 -5.04 6.27
CA THR A 60 1.79 -3.91 5.36
C THR A 60 1.05 -2.78 6.05
N ILE A 61 0.02 -3.10 6.85
CA ILE A 61 -0.74 -2.12 7.61
C ILE A 61 0.14 -1.46 8.66
N GLU A 62 0.88 -2.25 9.45
CA GLU A 62 1.79 -1.75 10.48
C GLU A 62 2.83 -0.79 9.90
N LEU A 63 3.47 -1.17 8.79
CA LEU A 63 4.44 -0.31 8.12
C LEU A 63 3.81 1.00 7.62
N ILE A 64 2.62 0.95 7.03
CA ILE A 64 1.94 2.16 6.54
C ILE A 64 1.57 3.07 7.71
N LEU A 65 1.05 2.52 8.81
CA LEU A 65 0.72 3.29 10.01
C LEU A 65 1.97 3.92 10.64
N GLU A 66 3.05 3.14 10.81
CA GLU A 66 4.32 3.63 11.35
C GLU A 66 4.88 4.78 10.50
N LEU A 67 4.80 4.65 9.18
CA LEU A 67 5.23 5.69 8.25
C LEU A 67 4.33 6.93 8.35
N CYS A 68 3.01 6.78 8.42
CA CYS A 68 2.08 7.90 8.60
C CYS A 68 2.26 8.61 9.96
N ASP A 69 2.65 7.89 11.00
CA ASP A 69 2.91 8.44 12.34
C ASP A 69 4.28 9.14 12.42
N LYS A 70 5.30 8.61 11.70
CA LYS A 70 6.67 9.15 11.70
C LYS A 70 6.88 10.29 10.70
N ASP A 71 6.07 10.39 9.65
CA ASP A 71 6.14 11.45 8.63
C ASP A 71 4.89 12.34 8.70
N MET A 72 5.05 13.48 9.37
CA MET A 72 4.29 14.71 9.13
C MET A 72 4.18 14.95 7.62
N ASN A 73 2.97 15.02 7.07
CA ASN A 73 2.75 15.20 5.62
C ASN A 73 3.66 14.27 4.79
N TYR A 74 3.20 13.04 4.53
CA TYR A 74 3.50 12.48 3.22
C TYR A 74 3.02 13.52 2.22
N ASP A 75 3.94 14.34 1.71
CA ASP A 75 3.65 15.28 0.65
C ASP A 75 3.43 14.43 -0.60
N LEU A 76 2.20 13.92 -0.64
CA LEU A 76 1.64 13.14 -1.71
C LEU A 76 1.55 14.01 -2.98
N ASP A 77 1.79 15.32 -2.85
CA ASP A 77 1.85 16.34 -3.89
C ASP A 77 3.29 16.70 -4.31
N ALA A 78 4.25 15.77 -4.20
CA ALA A 78 5.41 15.78 -5.09
C ALA A 78 4.94 15.50 -6.54
N SER A 79 4.29 16.53 -7.10
CA SER A 79 4.07 16.82 -8.50
C SER A 79 5.42 16.94 -9.15
N LEU A 80 5.66 16.08 -10.14
CA LEU A 80 6.43 16.29 -11.37
C LEU A 80 6.23 15.03 -12.22
#